data_AF-A0A2V7JUK0-F1
#
_entry.id   AF-A0A2V7JUK0-F1
#
_cell.length_a   1.000
_cell.length_b   1.000
_cell.length_c   1.000
_cell.angle_alpha   90.00
_cell.angle_beta   90.00
_cell.angle_gamma   90.00
#
_symmetry.space_group_name_H-M   'P 1'
#
loop_
_entity.id
_entity.type
_entity.pdbx_description
1 polymer ?
#
loop_
_entity_poly.entity_id
_entity_poly.type
_entity_poly.pdbx_seq_one_letter_code
_entity_poly.pdbx_strand_id
1 'polypeptide(L)'
;MALDTAGVDRALGAIGTTFRLTRLYPPSHPAVAEALRQIAETLPTLAALGIVEWKVGVTGLHWQGQHLLPRNTQIAELAGLLYARGVRAVTLNPGMTPGQVLALFRVAFGSIPPDDATLGRVTLSLGRRSSVRLERLPAPPPGHDVPAVPDTALAAAKTPPVASVPEAAAAKRGSQVFRPDVLPPDVEAHRAIGVLKAAATPEEQQAAIQTLNALAPGLLERRDVTTVAEAIATLDRLLPNATDPALVEAIDQVAVALSDRALVERMVQRLGEPRVPPEEREALVAAVGALAGLSLTLVLDAFVGTPLDRRAPYRAVVRRAADRAVEPLQGRLADKDPHLVAAAAEFLGLTGSPQAVPLLVPLTHHRSEFVREAALIGLAEAGGREVSRPAMPALKDESVAVRMAAARAVAAGGDPASSTVLIRRLDQEPDEGVQAELLRAIGRLGAKEALEVLARHAEPGGRVNRRSPTVRAAAVEGLRHIARPEARGLLELYSKDKEPAVRKAAEAALK
;
A
#
# COMPACT_ATOMS: atom_id res chain seq x y z
N MET A 1 9.28 -8.96 47.10
CA MET A 1 8.81 -10.35 46.84
C MET A 1 9.32 -10.72 45.46
N ALA A 2 10.08 -11.80 45.33
CA ALA A 2 10.54 -12.28 44.03
C ALA A 2 9.30 -12.67 43.21
N LEU A 3 9.06 -11.94 42.12
CA LEU A 3 7.94 -12.21 41.21
C LEU A 3 8.21 -13.54 40.50
N ASP A 4 7.27 -14.48 40.59
CA ASP A 4 7.30 -15.74 39.84
C ASP A 4 7.09 -15.45 38.35
N THR A 5 8.15 -15.06 37.66
CA THR A 5 8.16 -14.79 36.22
C THR A 5 7.86 -16.05 35.40
N ALA A 6 8.17 -17.24 35.92
CA ALA A 6 7.87 -18.51 35.27
C ALA A 6 6.37 -18.81 35.21
N GLY A 7 5.60 -18.35 36.21
CA GLY A 7 4.13 -18.41 36.19
C GLY A 7 3.53 -17.55 35.08
N VAL A 8 4.05 -16.33 34.89
CA VAL A 8 3.57 -15.37 33.86
C VAL A 8 3.93 -15.84 32.46
N ASP A 9 5.16 -16.33 32.25
CA ASP A 9 5.60 -16.84 30.95
C ASP A 9 4.81 -18.09 30.52
N ARG A 10 4.47 -18.97 31.46
CA ARG A 10 3.59 -20.12 31.19
C ARG A 10 2.17 -19.68 30.80
N ALA A 11 1.60 -18.72 31.51
CA ALA A 11 0.27 -18.21 31.21
C ALA A 11 0.23 -17.52 29.83
N LEU A 12 1.21 -16.68 29.52
CA LEU A 12 1.35 -16.05 28.19
C LEU A 12 1.62 -17.09 27.09
N GLY A 13 2.41 -18.13 27.36
CA GLY A 13 2.62 -19.24 26.42
C GLY A 13 1.31 -19.99 26.09
N ALA A 14 0.47 -20.24 27.10
CA ALA A 14 -0.84 -20.86 26.94
C ALA A 14 -1.80 -19.94 26.16
N ILE A 15 -1.80 -18.63 26.46
CA ILE A 15 -2.57 -17.61 25.73
C ILE A 15 -2.14 -17.58 24.25
N GLY A 16 -0.84 -17.54 23.96
CA GLY A 16 -0.31 -17.54 22.59
C GLY A 16 -0.66 -18.81 21.81
N THR A 17 -0.57 -19.98 22.46
CA THR A 17 -0.94 -21.26 21.84
C THR A 17 -2.43 -21.32 21.52
N THR A 18 -3.27 -20.89 22.46
CA THR A 18 -4.73 -20.85 22.27
C THR A 18 -5.12 -19.82 21.21
N PHE A 19 -4.46 -18.67 21.17
CA PHE A 19 -4.65 -17.66 20.13
C PHE A 19 -4.37 -18.23 18.73
N ARG A 20 -3.28 -19.00 18.57
CA ARG A 20 -3.01 -19.72 17.31
C ARG A 20 -4.10 -20.72 16.97
N LEU A 21 -4.47 -21.58 17.92
CA LEU A 21 -5.42 -22.66 17.69
C LEU A 21 -6.83 -22.17 17.38
N THR A 22 -7.26 -21.05 17.99
CA THR A 22 -8.57 -20.43 17.73
C THR A 22 -8.68 -19.78 16.35
N ARG A 23 -7.57 -19.57 15.64
CA ARG A 23 -7.58 -19.17 14.21
C ARG A 23 -7.69 -20.36 13.27
N LEU A 24 -7.16 -21.51 13.68
CA LEU A 24 -7.06 -22.70 12.85
C LEU A 24 -8.28 -23.62 13.00
N TYR A 25 -8.92 -23.60 14.18
CA TYR A 25 -10.00 -24.51 14.53
C TYR A 25 -11.15 -23.79 15.25
N PRO A 26 -12.40 -24.25 15.08
CA PRO A 26 -13.55 -23.68 15.78
C PRO A 26 -13.45 -23.93 17.30
N PRO A 27 -14.13 -23.11 18.14
CA PRO A 27 -14.07 -23.23 19.60
C PRO A 27 -14.49 -24.60 20.17
N SER A 28 -15.28 -25.38 19.41
CA SER A 28 -15.72 -26.73 19.78
C SER A 28 -14.68 -27.82 19.51
N HIS A 29 -13.56 -27.50 18.85
CA HIS A 29 -12.53 -28.48 18.51
C HIS A 29 -11.79 -28.98 19.76
N PRO A 30 -11.49 -30.29 19.90
CA PRO A 30 -10.85 -30.86 21.09
C PRO A 30 -9.53 -30.19 21.47
N ALA A 31 -8.72 -29.79 20.47
CA ALA A 31 -7.45 -29.10 20.71
C ALA A 31 -7.65 -27.66 21.25
N VAL A 32 -8.72 -26.97 20.86
CA VAL A 32 -9.05 -25.64 21.42
C VAL A 32 -9.62 -25.80 22.82
N ALA A 33 -10.45 -26.82 23.05
CA ALA A 33 -10.97 -27.14 24.39
C ALA A 33 -9.86 -27.53 25.39
N GLU A 34 -8.85 -28.27 24.95
CA GLU A 34 -7.64 -28.57 25.73
C GLU A 34 -6.83 -27.31 26.01
N ALA A 35 -6.58 -26.48 25.00
CA ALA A 35 -5.84 -25.23 25.18
C ALA A 35 -6.56 -24.24 26.14
N LEU A 36 -7.90 -24.21 26.11
CA LEU A 36 -8.70 -23.44 27.06
C LEU A 36 -8.64 -23.98 28.49
N ARG A 37 -8.52 -25.30 28.67
CA ARG A 37 -8.24 -25.91 29.99
C ARG A 37 -6.86 -25.50 30.50
N GLN A 38 -5.84 -25.50 29.64
CA GLN A 38 -4.49 -25.05 30.00
C GLN A 38 -4.43 -23.55 30.35
N ILE A 39 -5.22 -22.71 29.68
CA ILE A 39 -5.42 -21.32 30.13
C ILE A 39 -6.06 -21.32 31.52
N ALA A 40 -7.14 -22.06 31.75
CA ALA A 40 -7.84 -22.09 33.04
C ALA A 40 -6.91 -22.48 34.21
N GLU A 41 -5.97 -23.40 33.99
CA GLU A 41 -4.98 -23.82 34.99
C GLU A 41 -3.92 -22.75 35.30
N THR A 42 -3.66 -21.84 34.35
CA THR A 42 -2.64 -20.78 34.49
C THR A 42 -3.22 -19.41 34.88
N LEU A 43 -4.54 -19.21 34.81
CA LEU A 43 -5.18 -17.97 35.26
C LEU A 43 -5.03 -17.68 36.76
N PRO A 44 -5.07 -18.67 37.68
CA PRO A 44 -4.84 -18.41 39.11
C PRO A 44 -3.46 -17.83 39.44
N THR A 45 -2.41 -18.18 38.68
CA THR A 45 -1.07 -17.62 38.90
C THR A 45 -1.00 -16.15 38.47
N LEU A 46 -1.70 -15.77 37.40
CA LEU A 46 -1.89 -14.35 37.04
C LEU A 46 -2.74 -13.61 38.07
N ALA A 47 -3.78 -14.24 38.63
CA ALA A 47 -4.63 -13.63 39.65
C ALA A 47 -3.88 -13.36 40.98
N ALA A 48 -2.91 -14.20 41.34
CA ALA A 48 -2.07 -14.01 42.52
C ALA A 48 -1.18 -12.75 42.45
N LEU A 49 -0.97 -12.19 41.25
CA LEU A 49 -0.22 -10.95 41.03
C LEU A 49 -1.09 -9.69 41.19
N GLY A 50 -2.39 -9.84 41.43
CA GLY A 50 -3.33 -8.72 41.51
C GLY A 50 -3.71 -8.19 40.13
N ILE A 51 -3.86 -6.87 40.01
CA ILE A 51 -4.19 -6.22 38.74
C ILE A 51 -2.90 -6.12 37.91
N VAL A 52 -2.91 -6.72 36.72
CA VAL A 52 -1.77 -6.73 35.81
C VAL A 52 -2.06 -5.89 34.58
N GLU A 53 -1.25 -4.86 34.32
CA GLU A 53 -1.35 -4.04 33.12
C GLU A 53 -0.21 -4.34 32.15
N TRP A 54 -0.55 -4.80 30.95
CA TRP A 54 0.40 -4.99 29.85
C TRP A 54 0.28 -3.87 28.84
N LYS A 55 1.36 -3.14 28.61
CA LYS A 55 1.46 -2.16 27.52
C LYS A 55 1.55 -2.89 26.18
N VAL A 56 0.68 -2.52 25.25
CA VAL A 56 0.62 -3.12 23.92
C VAL A 56 1.48 -2.28 22.97
N GLY A 57 2.56 -2.88 22.46
CA GLY A 57 3.40 -2.30 21.42
C GLY A 57 3.14 -2.95 20.05
N VAL A 58 3.71 -2.35 19.01
CA VAL A 58 3.63 -2.88 17.62
C VAL A 58 4.25 -4.27 17.51
N THR A 59 5.28 -4.54 18.32
CA THR A 59 6.11 -5.74 18.24
C THR A 59 5.92 -6.71 19.41
N GLY A 60 5.04 -6.41 20.37
CA GLY A 60 4.79 -7.29 21.52
C GLY A 60 4.23 -6.60 22.77
N LEU A 61 4.02 -7.40 23.83
CA LEU A 61 3.48 -6.95 25.11
C LEU A 61 4.61 -6.57 26.07
N HIS A 62 4.44 -5.48 26.82
CA HIS A 62 5.44 -4.99 27.76
C HIS A 62 4.84 -4.88 29.17
N TRP A 63 5.57 -5.37 30.17
CA TRP A 63 5.20 -5.24 31.58
C TRP A 63 6.37 -4.71 32.37
N GLN A 64 6.15 -3.63 33.14
CA GLN A 64 7.19 -2.95 33.92
C GLN A 64 8.47 -2.59 33.12
N GLY A 65 8.32 -2.27 31.84
CA GLY A 65 9.44 -1.90 30.95
C GLY A 65 10.17 -3.09 30.31
N GLN A 66 9.78 -4.33 30.61
CA GLN A 66 10.33 -5.52 29.98
C GLN A 66 9.40 -6.04 28.87
N HIS A 67 10.00 -6.51 27.76
CA HIS A 67 9.28 -7.16 26.67
C HIS A 67 8.95 -8.60 27.07
N LEU A 68 7.66 -8.92 27.15
CA LEU A 68 7.15 -10.23 27.53
C LEU A 68 7.22 -11.20 26.35
N LEU A 69 7.86 -12.36 26.57
CA LEU A 69 8.05 -13.43 25.57
C LEU A 69 8.44 -12.92 24.17
N PRO A 70 9.57 -12.19 24.01
CA PRO A 70 9.96 -11.55 22.75
C PRO A 70 10.19 -12.53 21.59
N ARG A 71 10.44 -13.81 21.88
CA ARG A 71 10.62 -14.88 20.88
C ARG A 71 9.33 -15.63 20.54
N ASN A 72 8.24 -15.37 21.25
CA ASN A 72 6.96 -16.01 21.01
C ASN A 72 6.18 -15.21 19.97
N THR A 73 6.22 -15.69 18.74
CA THR A 73 5.57 -15.04 17.58
C THR A 73 4.07 -14.87 17.75
N GLN A 74 3.40 -15.75 18.52
CA GLN A 74 1.96 -15.68 18.74
C GLN A 74 1.56 -14.55 19.68
N ILE A 75 2.36 -14.29 20.72
CA ILE A 75 2.16 -13.14 21.62
C ILE A 75 2.49 -11.83 20.91
N ALA A 76 3.55 -11.81 20.10
CA ALA A 76 3.89 -10.65 19.28
C ALA A 76 2.77 -10.31 18.27
N GLU A 77 2.19 -11.33 17.64
CA GLU A 77 1.07 -11.17 16.71
C GLU A 77 -0.22 -10.70 17.42
N LEU A 78 -0.57 -11.31 18.56
CA LEU A 78 -1.70 -10.87 19.37
C LEU A 78 -1.55 -9.40 19.79
N ALA A 79 -0.35 -8.99 20.22
CA ALA A 79 -0.05 -7.60 20.55
C ALA A 79 -0.18 -6.68 19.34
N GLY A 80 0.38 -7.08 18.19
CA GLY A 80 0.29 -6.33 16.94
C GLY A 80 -1.15 -6.11 16.50
N LEU A 81 -2.01 -7.12 16.59
CA LEU A 81 -3.43 -7.02 16.28
C LEU A 81 -4.17 -6.08 17.25
N LEU A 82 -3.95 -6.22 18.56
CA LEU A 82 -4.53 -5.31 19.55
C LEU A 82 -4.05 -3.86 19.32
N TYR A 83 -2.76 -3.65 19.02
CA TYR A 83 -2.19 -2.35 18.70
C TYR A 83 -2.83 -1.74 17.45
N ALA A 84 -3.03 -2.56 16.42
CA ALA A 84 -3.65 -2.18 15.16
C ALA A 84 -5.12 -1.77 15.31
N ARG A 85 -5.78 -2.18 16.40
CA ARG A 85 -7.12 -1.75 16.81
C ARG A 85 -7.14 -0.54 17.75
N GLY A 86 -5.98 0.07 17.99
CA GLY A 86 -5.87 1.25 18.84
C GLY A 86 -5.78 0.94 20.33
N VAL A 87 -5.69 -0.33 20.72
CA VAL A 87 -5.42 -0.74 22.11
C VAL A 87 -3.96 -0.44 22.44
N ARG A 88 -3.72 0.16 23.60
CA ARG A 88 -2.39 0.58 24.09
C ARG A 88 -2.03 -0.05 25.42
N ALA A 89 -3.03 -0.48 26.19
CA ALA A 89 -2.81 -1.31 27.36
C ALA A 89 -3.95 -2.34 27.51
N VAL A 90 -3.62 -3.53 27.99
CA VAL A 90 -4.56 -4.57 28.42
C VAL A 90 -4.38 -4.72 29.93
N THR A 91 -5.44 -4.45 30.68
CA THR A 91 -5.48 -4.62 32.13
C THR A 91 -6.26 -5.87 32.46
N LEU A 92 -5.63 -6.81 33.17
CA LEU A 92 -6.20 -8.06 33.61
C LEU A 92 -6.51 -8.00 35.10
N ASN A 93 -7.77 -8.13 35.46
CA ASN A 93 -8.20 -8.15 36.86
C ASN A 93 -8.26 -9.59 37.40
N PRO A 94 -8.00 -9.82 38.71
CA PRO A 94 -8.07 -11.15 39.31
C PRO A 94 -9.41 -11.85 39.08
N GLY A 95 -9.39 -13.17 38.88
CA GLY A 95 -10.59 -13.98 38.65
C GLY A 95 -11.17 -13.89 37.23
N MET A 96 -10.34 -13.54 36.23
CA MET A 96 -10.73 -13.62 34.82
C MET A 96 -11.00 -15.07 34.40
N THR A 97 -11.85 -15.27 33.40
CA THR A 97 -12.19 -16.61 32.88
C THR A 97 -11.58 -16.85 31.49
N PRO A 98 -11.39 -18.12 31.06
CA PRO A 98 -10.93 -18.41 29.70
C PRO A 98 -11.84 -17.81 28.61
N GLY A 99 -13.14 -17.70 28.88
CA GLY A 99 -14.09 -17.03 27.98
C GLY A 99 -13.79 -15.55 27.76
N GLN A 100 -13.26 -14.85 28.77
CA GLN A 100 -12.84 -13.45 28.64
C GLN A 100 -11.53 -13.31 27.86
N VAL A 101 -10.65 -14.31 27.92
CA VAL A 101 -9.45 -14.39 27.06
C VAL A 101 -9.86 -14.61 25.60
N LEU A 102 -10.88 -15.43 25.33
CA LEU A 102 -11.45 -15.56 24.00
C LEU A 102 -12.10 -14.26 23.50
N ALA A 103 -12.78 -13.52 24.38
CA ALA A 103 -13.31 -12.20 24.06
C ALA A 103 -12.16 -11.26 23.66
N LEU A 104 -11.03 -11.28 24.38
CA LEU A 104 -9.84 -10.51 23.99
C LEU A 104 -9.32 -10.90 22.59
N PHE A 105 -9.33 -12.18 22.23
CA PHE A 105 -8.95 -12.62 20.88
C PHE A 105 -9.95 -12.13 19.83
N ARG A 106 -11.26 -12.19 20.12
CA ARG A 106 -12.29 -11.63 19.23
C ARG A 106 -12.13 -10.13 19.04
N VAL A 107 -11.70 -9.39 20.07
CA VAL A 107 -11.28 -8.00 19.90
C VAL A 107 -10.09 -7.95 18.94
N ALA A 108 -9.02 -8.71 19.18
CA ALA A 108 -7.83 -8.71 18.31
C ALA A 108 -8.16 -9.01 16.83
N PHE A 109 -9.02 -10.00 16.57
CA PHE A 109 -9.51 -10.34 15.22
C PHE A 109 -10.51 -9.30 14.67
N GLY A 110 -11.12 -8.53 15.55
CA GLY A 110 -12.09 -7.51 15.19
C GLY A 110 -13.52 -7.95 15.04
N SER A 111 -13.84 -9.13 15.55
CA SER A 111 -15.22 -9.64 15.60
C SER A 111 -16.08 -8.90 16.63
N ILE A 112 -15.48 -8.25 17.64
CA ILE A 112 -16.18 -7.43 18.64
C ILE A 112 -15.41 -6.12 18.94
N PRO A 113 -16.11 -5.05 19.36
CA PRO A 113 -15.47 -3.80 19.77
C PRO A 113 -14.68 -3.94 21.09
N PRO A 114 -13.70 -3.06 21.35
CA PRO A 114 -12.82 -3.12 22.54
C PRO A 114 -13.51 -2.81 23.89
N ASP A 115 -14.75 -2.37 23.84
CA ASP A 115 -15.64 -1.97 24.95
C ASP A 115 -16.81 -2.97 25.14
N ASP A 116 -16.72 -4.13 24.48
CA ASP A 116 -17.72 -5.20 24.57
C ASP A 116 -17.81 -5.82 25.98
N ALA A 117 -19.05 -5.99 26.48
CA ALA A 117 -19.33 -6.51 27.81
C ALA A 117 -18.77 -7.92 28.07
N THR A 118 -18.52 -8.71 27.02
CA THR A 118 -17.94 -10.06 27.12
C THR A 118 -16.48 -10.07 27.57
N LEU A 119 -15.77 -8.93 27.51
CA LEU A 119 -14.43 -8.78 28.06
C LEU A 119 -14.42 -8.85 29.59
N GLY A 120 -15.52 -8.44 30.25
CA GLY A 120 -15.74 -8.57 31.68
C GLY A 120 -14.58 -8.02 32.52
N ARG A 121 -13.72 -8.92 33.04
CA ARG A 121 -12.57 -8.57 33.89
C ARG A 121 -11.29 -8.19 33.12
N VAL A 122 -11.33 -8.21 31.80
CA VAL A 122 -10.28 -7.68 30.92
C VAL A 122 -10.67 -6.27 30.49
N THR A 123 -9.84 -5.28 30.79
CA THR A 123 -10.09 -3.88 30.40
C THR A 123 -9.06 -3.44 29.36
N LEU A 124 -9.52 -2.73 28.33
CA LEU A 124 -8.67 -2.26 27.24
C LEU A 124 -8.55 -0.73 27.27
N SER A 125 -7.32 -0.23 27.36
CA SER A 125 -7.03 1.19 27.24
C SER A 125 -6.74 1.54 25.79
N LEU A 126 -7.51 2.47 25.22
CA LEU A 126 -7.36 2.94 23.85
C LEU A 126 -6.50 4.21 23.78
N GLY A 127 -5.70 4.36 22.72
CA GLY A 127 -4.91 5.59 22.50
C GLY A 127 -5.80 6.83 22.27
N ARG A 128 -5.31 8.03 22.62
CA ARG A 128 -6.07 9.32 22.59
C ARG A 128 -6.74 9.70 21.26
N ARG A 129 -6.54 8.96 20.16
CA ARG A 129 -7.25 9.14 18.88
C ARG A 129 -8.48 8.23 18.72
N SER A 130 -8.56 7.11 19.44
CA SER A 130 -9.70 6.18 19.40
C SER A 130 -10.77 6.48 20.46
N SER A 131 -10.40 7.06 21.61
CA SER A 131 -11.36 7.49 22.64
C SER A 131 -12.30 8.61 22.14
N VAL A 132 -11.79 9.55 21.33
CA VAL A 132 -12.54 10.68 20.77
C VAL A 132 -13.61 10.24 19.74
N ARG A 133 -13.50 9.02 19.19
CA ARG A 133 -14.45 8.47 18.22
C ARG A 133 -15.67 7.82 18.88
N LEU A 134 -15.53 7.35 20.12
CA LEU A 134 -16.60 6.72 20.91
C LEU A 134 -17.42 7.76 21.70
N GLU A 135 -16.84 8.88 22.12
CA GLU A 135 -17.55 9.97 22.80
C GLU A 135 -18.39 10.86 21.85
N ARG A 136 -18.32 10.65 20.53
CA ARG A 136 -19.01 11.49 19.51
C ARG A 136 -20.13 10.77 18.75
N LEU A 137 -20.85 9.87 19.42
CA LEU A 137 -22.17 9.43 18.97
C LEU A 137 -23.21 10.35 19.61
N PRO A 138 -23.95 11.18 18.84
CA PRO A 138 -25.07 11.91 19.37
C PRO A 138 -26.21 10.93 19.67
N ALA A 139 -26.87 11.10 20.82
CA ALA A 139 -28.15 10.44 21.10
C ALA A 139 -29.19 10.83 20.03
N PRO A 140 -30.10 9.92 19.63
CA PRO A 140 -31.12 10.23 18.64
C PRO A 140 -32.10 11.29 19.20
N PRO A 141 -32.57 12.25 18.39
CA PRO A 141 -33.50 13.28 18.85
C PRO A 141 -34.92 12.72 19.07
N PRO A 142 -35.73 13.34 19.95
CA PRO A 142 -37.08 12.89 20.24
C PRO A 142 -38.00 13.13 19.04
N GLY A 143 -38.80 12.12 18.69
CA GLY A 143 -39.82 12.20 17.65
C GLY A 143 -41.05 12.96 18.14
N HIS A 144 -41.61 13.81 17.28
CA HIS A 144 -42.94 14.39 17.44
C HIS A 144 -43.87 13.84 16.36
N ASP A 145 -44.84 13.05 16.85
CA ASP A 145 -46.29 13.09 16.60
C ASP A 145 -46.85 13.11 15.17
N VAL A 146 -47.48 11.98 14.79
CA VAL A 146 -48.85 11.96 14.21
C VAL A 146 -49.53 10.62 14.63
N PRO A 147 -50.87 10.49 14.65
CA PRO A 147 -51.69 10.49 15.87
C PRO A 147 -52.35 9.14 16.18
N ALA A 148 -52.88 9.04 17.41
CA ALA A 148 -53.53 7.87 17.99
C ALA A 148 -54.94 7.57 17.43
N VAL A 149 -55.27 6.28 17.31
CA VAL A 149 -56.62 5.69 17.44
C VAL A 149 -56.45 4.28 18.05
N PRO A 150 -57.45 3.70 18.76
CA PRO A 150 -57.37 3.45 20.19
C PRO A 150 -57.38 1.96 20.56
N ASP A 151 -57.02 1.68 21.81
CA ASP A 151 -57.12 0.38 22.46
C ASP A 151 -58.56 -0.15 22.48
N THR A 152 -58.75 -1.39 22.01
CA THR A 152 -59.85 -2.27 22.45
C THR A 152 -59.37 -3.71 22.61
N ALA A 153 -59.29 -4.11 23.88
CA ALA A 153 -59.60 -5.39 24.53
C ALA A 153 -59.61 -6.74 23.76
N LEU A 154 -58.90 -7.69 24.38
CA LEU A 154 -59.12 -9.15 24.49
C LEU A 154 -60.19 -9.82 23.60
N ALA A 155 -59.76 -10.83 22.81
CA ALA A 155 -60.35 -12.19 22.83
C ALA A 155 -59.50 -13.21 22.03
N ALA A 156 -59.55 -14.45 22.50
CA ALA A 156 -58.81 -15.63 22.06
C ALA A 156 -59.04 -16.05 20.60
N ALA A 157 -58.06 -16.72 19.97
CA ALA A 157 -58.21 -18.09 19.44
C ALA A 157 -56.99 -18.58 18.62
N LYS A 158 -56.46 -19.73 19.06
CA LYS A 158 -56.09 -20.94 18.29
C LYS A 158 -55.06 -20.83 17.17
N THR A 159 -53.96 -21.56 17.39
CA THR A 159 -53.05 -22.13 16.40
C THR A 159 -53.79 -22.97 15.33
N PRO A 160 -53.42 -22.83 14.06
CA PRO A 160 -53.49 -23.89 13.05
C PRO A 160 -52.12 -24.21 12.44
N PRO A 161 -51.99 -25.32 11.69
CA PRO A 161 -50.80 -26.17 11.72
C PRO A 161 -49.77 -25.87 10.63
N VAL A 162 -48.60 -26.46 10.85
CA VAL A 162 -47.47 -26.61 9.92
C VAL A 162 -47.95 -27.06 8.54
N ALA A 163 -47.73 -26.23 7.52
CA ALA A 163 -47.79 -26.62 6.13
C ALA A 163 -46.36 -26.87 5.62
N SER A 164 -46.11 -28.12 5.22
CA SER A 164 -44.92 -28.64 4.58
C SER A 164 -44.57 -27.89 3.30
N VAL A 165 -43.33 -27.39 3.21
CA VAL A 165 -42.72 -26.91 1.96
C VAL A 165 -42.20 -28.14 1.18
N PRO A 166 -42.39 -28.22 -0.15
CA PRO A 166 -41.95 -29.35 -0.95
C PRO A 166 -40.43 -29.39 -1.09
N GLU A 167 -39.90 -30.62 -1.07
CA GLU A 167 -38.53 -30.98 -1.43
C GLU A 167 -38.15 -30.45 -2.82
N ALA A 168 -37.22 -29.50 -2.86
CA ALA A 168 -36.49 -29.13 -4.07
C ALA A 168 -35.01 -28.96 -3.73
N ALA A 169 -34.28 -30.07 -3.92
CA ALA A 169 -32.85 -30.18 -4.17
C ALA A 169 -31.93 -29.20 -3.41
N ALA A 170 -31.59 -29.56 -2.17
CA ALA A 170 -30.35 -29.14 -1.54
C ALA A 170 -29.17 -29.59 -2.42
N ALA A 171 -28.58 -28.65 -3.15
CA ALA A 171 -27.24 -28.82 -3.71
C ALA A 171 -26.28 -28.96 -2.51
N LYS A 172 -25.96 -30.22 -2.20
CA LYS A 172 -24.98 -30.61 -1.19
C LYS A 172 -23.69 -29.84 -1.45
N ARG A 173 -23.36 -28.87 -0.58
CA ARG A 173 -21.95 -28.50 -0.36
C ARG A 173 -21.28 -29.78 0.11
N GLY A 174 -20.56 -30.44 -0.80
CA GLY A 174 -19.81 -31.64 -0.48
C GLY A 174 -18.90 -31.34 0.70
N SER A 175 -19.14 -32.02 1.82
CA SER A 175 -18.15 -32.15 2.86
C SER A 175 -16.91 -32.74 2.21
N GLN A 176 -15.86 -31.94 2.04
CA GLN A 176 -14.56 -32.48 1.67
C GLN A 176 -14.17 -33.49 2.75
N VAL A 177 -14.22 -34.77 2.37
CA VAL A 177 -13.67 -35.86 3.17
C VAL A 177 -12.19 -35.54 3.35
N PHE A 178 -11.77 -35.24 4.58
CA PHE A 178 -10.35 -35.07 4.91
C PHE A 178 -9.64 -36.38 4.56
N ARG A 179 -8.87 -36.38 3.47
CA ARG A 179 -8.01 -37.49 3.08
C ARG A 179 -6.59 -37.14 3.53
N PRO A 180 -5.98 -37.92 4.45
CA PRO A 180 -4.62 -37.66 4.94
C PRO A 180 -3.55 -37.60 3.83
N ASP A 181 -3.86 -38.19 2.68
CA ASP A 181 -2.92 -38.38 1.56
C ASP A 181 -3.08 -37.33 0.43
N VAL A 182 -4.01 -36.37 0.54
CA VAL A 182 -4.26 -35.34 -0.48
C VAL A 182 -4.07 -33.96 0.17
N LEU A 183 -3.07 -33.21 -0.29
CA LEU A 183 -2.81 -31.89 0.24
C LEU A 183 -3.88 -30.90 -0.26
N PRO A 184 -4.26 -29.88 0.52
CA PRO A 184 -5.12 -28.81 0.03
C PRO A 184 -4.50 -28.14 -1.22
N PRO A 185 -5.31 -27.76 -2.24
CA PRO A 185 -4.79 -27.23 -3.50
C PRO A 185 -3.95 -25.95 -3.34
N ASP A 186 -4.19 -25.16 -2.30
CA ASP A 186 -3.36 -24.01 -1.92
C ASP A 186 -1.96 -24.46 -1.47
N VAL A 187 -1.85 -25.50 -0.66
CA VAL A 187 -0.55 -26.05 -0.21
C VAL A 187 0.21 -26.69 -1.37
N GLU A 188 -0.50 -27.43 -2.23
CA GLU A 188 0.10 -28.00 -3.45
C GLU A 188 0.57 -26.92 -4.41
N ALA A 189 -0.18 -25.82 -4.56
CA ALA A 189 0.22 -24.70 -5.37
C ALA A 189 1.45 -23.99 -4.81
N HIS A 190 1.54 -23.72 -3.50
CA HIS A 190 2.76 -23.16 -2.91
C HIS A 190 3.97 -24.09 -3.08
N ARG A 191 3.77 -25.41 -2.97
CA ARG A 191 4.83 -26.38 -3.23
C ARG A 191 5.28 -26.34 -4.69
N ALA A 192 4.34 -26.32 -5.63
CA ALA A 192 4.63 -26.23 -7.07
C ALA A 192 5.35 -24.91 -7.41
N ILE A 193 4.95 -23.78 -6.82
CA ILE A 193 5.66 -22.50 -6.92
C ILE A 193 7.08 -22.62 -6.36
N GLY A 194 7.24 -23.28 -5.21
CA GLY A 194 8.56 -23.52 -4.59
C GLY A 194 9.48 -24.34 -5.48
N VAL A 195 8.95 -25.42 -6.09
CA VAL A 195 9.68 -26.23 -7.08
C VAL A 195 10.04 -25.38 -8.29
N LEU A 196 9.09 -24.62 -8.83
CA LEU A 196 9.29 -23.77 -10.00
C LEU A 196 10.38 -22.70 -9.77
N LYS A 197 10.46 -22.14 -8.54
CA LYS A 197 11.51 -21.19 -8.15
C LYS A 197 12.89 -21.84 -8.01
N ALA A 198 12.95 -23.13 -7.67
CA ALA A 198 14.19 -23.87 -7.44
C ALA A 198 14.65 -24.72 -8.65
N ALA A 199 13.77 -24.89 -9.64
CA ALA A 199 13.97 -25.78 -10.77
C ALA A 199 15.21 -25.39 -11.58
N ALA A 200 16.11 -26.37 -11.76
CA ALA A 200 17.35 -26.19 -12.52
C ALA A 200 17.22 -26.69 -13.96
N THR A 201 16.21 -27.52 -14.25
CA THR A 201 16.00 -28.13 -15.56
C THR A 201 14.66 -27.71 -16.18
N PRO A 202 14.55 -27.66 -17.53
CA PRO A 202 13.29 -27.39 -18.22
C PRO A 202 12.19 -28.42 -17.88
N GLU A 203 12.57 -29.68 -17.65
CA GLU A 203 11.65 -30.76 -17.27
C GLU A 203 10.99 -30.51 -15.91
N GLU A 204 11.76 -30.07 -14.91
CA GLU A 204 11.25 -29.68 -13.60
C GLU A 204 10.31 -28.48 -13.69
N GLN A 205 10.67 -27.49 -14.52
CA GLN A 205 9.84 -26.32 -14.78
C GLN A 205 8.50 -26.72 -15.40
N GLN A 206 8.54 -27.57 -16.45
CA GLN A 206 7.35 -28.02 -17.16
C GLN A 206 6.43 -28.85 -16.25
N ALA A 207 6.97 -29.75 -15.43
CA ALA A 207 6.19 -30.53 -14.47
C ALA A 207 5.50 -29.65 -13.41
N ALA A 208 6.21 -28.63 -12.90
CA ALA A 208 5.63 -27.69 -11.95
C ALA A 208 4.54 -26.82 -12.60
N ILE A 209 4.72 -26.37 -13.84
CA ILE A 209 3.70 -25.61 -14.59
C ILE A 209 2.46 -26.46 -14.86
N GLN A 210 2.62 -27.71 -15.28
CA GLN A 210 1.50 -28.64 -15.46
C GLN A 210 0.72 -28.85 -14.15
N THR A 211 1.43 -28.96 -13.03
CA THR A 211 0.81 -29.05 -11.70
C THR A 211 0.00 -27.79 -11.38
N LEU A 212 0.56 -26.60 -11.63
CA LEU A 212 -0.17 -25.34 -11.44
C LEU A 212 -1.41 -25.24 -12.35
N ASN A 213 -1.32 -25.72 -13.59
CA ASN A 213 -2.46 -25.75 -14.51
C ASN A 213 -3.61 -26.60 -13.96
N ALA A 214 -3.30 -27.79 -13.45
CA ALA A 214 -4.29 -28.69 -12.88
C ALA A 214 -4.96 -28.11 -11.63
N LEU A 215 -4.25 -27.29 -10.86
CA LEU A 215 -4.75 -26.66 -9.64
C LEU A 215 -5.52 -25.36 -9.88
N ALA A 216 -5.37 -24.73 -11.06
CA ALA A 216 -5.95 -23.43 -11.36
C ALA A 216 -7.47 -23.35 -11.07
N PRO A 217 -8.34 -24.30 -11.48
CA PRO A 217 -9.77 -24.24 -11.18
C PRO A 217 -10.06 -24.20 -9.67
N GLY A 218 -9.35 -25.02 -8.88
CA GLY A 218 -9.54 -25.08 -7.43
C GLY A 218 -9.07 -23.82 -6.71
N LEU A 219 -8.01 -23.17 -7.21
CA LEU A 219 -7.54 -21.88 -6.69
C LEU A 219 -8.54 -20.76 -6.99
N LEU A 220 -9.12 -20.76 -8.19
CA LEU A 220 -10.16 -19.80 -8.58
C LEU A 220 -11.43 -19.92 -7.73
N GLU A 221 -11.91 -21.15 -7.50
CA GLU A 221 -13.09 -21.42 -6.66
C GLU A 221 -12.92 -20.89 -5.23
N ARG A 222 -11.73 -21.09 -4.66
CA ARG A 222 -11.39 -20.66 -3.29
C ARG A 222 -11.03 -19.18 -3.21
N ARG A 223 -10.83 -18.52 -4.36
CA ARG A 223 -10.57 -17.09 -4.48
C ARG A 223 -9.30 -16.67 -3.72
N ASP A 224 -8.27 -17.52 -3.75
CA ASP A 224 -6.99 -17.28 -3.09
C ASP A 224 -6.15 -16.27 -3.87
N VAL A 225 -6.25 -15.01 -3.47
CA VAL A 225 -5.57 -13.90 -4.14
C VAL A 225 -4.05 -14.01 -4.01
N THR A 226 -3.54 -14.44 -2.85
CA THR A 226 -2.10 -14.44 -2.56
C THR A 226 -1.40 -15.52 -3.36
N THR A 227 -1.88 -16.76 -3.29
CA THR A 227 -1.25 -17.88 -3.99
C THR A 227 -1.31 -17.71 -5.50
N VAL A 228 -2.44 -17.22 -6.03
CA VAL A 228 -2.54 -16.97 -7.47
C VAL A 228 -1.63 -15.82 -7.91
N ALA A 229 -1.53 -14.74 -7.11
CA ALA A 229 -0.58 -13.67 -7.41
C ALA A 229 0.87 -14.18 -7.41
N GLU A 230 1.25 -15.01 -6.44
CA GLU A 230 2.58 -15.61 -6.40
C GLU A 230 2.84 -16.54 -7.60
N ALA A 231 1.85 -17.33 -8.03
CA ALA A 231 1.94 -18.17 -9.21
C ALA A 231 2.19 -17.34 -10.47
N ILE A 232 1.32 -16.36 -10.75
CA ILE A 232 1.44 -15.47 -11.92
C ILE A 232 2.77 -14.72 -11.89
N ALA A 233 3.16 -14.17 -10.74
CA ALA A 233 4.42 -13.47 -10.56
C ALA A 233 5.65 -14.35 -10.84
N THR A 234 5.56 -15.64 -10.50
CA THR A 234 6.64 -16.61 -10.73
C THR A 234 6.71 -16.99 -12.21
N LEU A 235 5.56 -17.20 -12.85
CA LEU A 235 5.45 -17.47 -14.29
C LEU A 235 5.99 -16.29 -15.13
N ASP A 236 5.60 -15.05 -14.82
CA ASP A 236 6.09 -13.83 -15.49
C ASP A 236 7.62 -13.67 -15.36
N ARG A 237 8.21 -14.11 -14.24
CA ARG A 237 9.67 -14.06 -14.03
C ARG A 237 10.42 -15.09 -14.91
N LEU A 238 9.78 -16.18 -15.30
CA LEU A 238 10.40 -17.21 -16.13
C LEU A 238 10.39 -16.88 -17.61
N LEU A 239 9.35 -16.18 -18.09
CA LEU A 239 9.15 -15.85 -19.51
C LEU A 239 10.39 -15.30 -20.23
N PRO A 240 11.14 -14.31 -19.69
CA PRO A 240 12.29 -13.74 -20.39
C PRO A 240 13.42 -14.74 -20.69
N ASN A 241 13.52 -15.81 -19.89
CA ASN A 241 14.56 -16.83 -20.02
C ASN A 241 14.05 -18.12 -20.67
N ALA A 242 12.75 -18.22 -20.95
CA ALA A 242 12.14 -19.38 -21.57
C ALA A 242 12.47 -19.40 -23.07
N THR A 243 13.43 -20.24 -23.46
CA THR A 243 13.82 -20.43 -24.87
C THR A 243 13.02 -21.51 -25.58
N ASP A 244 12.43 -22.44 -24.82
CA ASP A 244 11.60 -23.53 -25.35
C ASP A 244 10.17 -23.02 -25.64
N PRO A 245 9.70 -23.08 -26.90
CA PRO A 245 8.33 -22.70 -27.27
C PRO A 245 7.25 -23.46 -26.49
N ALA A 246 7.47 -24.74 -26.16
CA ALA A 246 6.50 -25.54 -25.42
C ALA A 246 6.36 -25.06 -23.96
N LEU A 247 7.45 -24.60 -23.36
CA LEU A 247 7.45 -24.00 -22.03
C LEU A 247 6.72 -22.66 -22.02
N VAL A 248 6.95 -21.81 -23.03
CA VAL A 248 6.25 -20.53 -23.19
C VAL A 248 4.74 -20.76 -23.33
N GLU A 249 4.33 -21.68 -24.20
CA GLU A 249 2.91 -22.02 -24.38
C GLU A 249 2.28 -22.54 -23.08
N ALA A 250 2.99 -23.40 -22.32
CA ALA A 250 2.51 -23.89 -21.04
C ALA A 250 2.35 -22.76 -20.00
N ILE A 251 3.28 -21.80 -19.97
CA ILE A 251 3.18 -20.61 -19.10
C ILE A 251 1.94 -19.79 -19.47
N ASP A 252 1.73 -19.52 -20.76
CA ASP A 252 0.60 -18.73 -21.25
C ASP A 252 -0.74 -19.40 -20.92
N GLN A 253 -0.84 -20.72 -21.10
CA GLN A 253 -2.04 -21.49 -20.74
C GLN A 253 -2.39 -21.34 -19.26
N VAL A 254 -1.41 -21.48 -18.37
CA VAL A 254 -1.62 -21.33 -16.92
C VAL A 254 -1.94 -19.88 -16.55
N ALA A 255 -1.25 -18.91 -17.15
CA ALA A 255 -1.53 -17.51 -16.92
C ALA A 255 -2.99 -17.17 -17.29
N VAL A 256 -3.47 -17.63 -18.45
CA VAL A 256 -4.87 -17.47 -18.88
C VAL A 256 -5.83 -18.16 -17.90
N ALA A 257 -5.52 -19.40 -17.49
CA ALA A 257 -6.34 -20.14 -16.53
C ALA A 257 -6.44 -19.44 -15.15
N LEU A 258 -5.43 -18.66 -14.76
CA LEU A 258 -5.40 -17.90 -13.50
C LEU A 258 -5.91 -16.46 -13.63
N SER A 259 -6.26 -16.00 -14.83
CA SER A 259 -6.60 -14.59 -15.14
C SER A 259 -8.09 -14.26 -15.06
N ASP A 260 -8.86 -14.96 -14.22
CA ASP A 260 -10.29 -14.68 -14.05
C ASP A 260 -10.53 -13.21 -13.64
N ARG A 261 -11.49 -12.56 -14.32
CA ARG A 261 -11.78 -11.14 -14.13
C ARG A 261 -12.08 -10.79 -12.66
N ALA A 262 -12.88 -11.60 -11.98
CA ALA A 262 -13.27 -11.31 -10.60
C ALA A 262 -12.10 -11.50 -9.61
N LEU A 263 -11.09 -12.29 -9.99
CA LEU A 263 -9.86 -12.43 -9.23
C LEU A 263 -8.91 -11.25 -9.47
N VAL A 264 -8.74 -10.83 -10.74
CA VAL A 264 -7.94 -9.65 -11.08
C VAL A 264 -8.49 -8.38 -10.41
N GLU A 265 -9.81 -8.18 -10.45
CA GLU A 265 -10.47 -7.08 -9.73
C GLU A 265 -10.14 -7.12 -8.23
N ARG A 266 -10.10 -8.31 -7.63
CA ARG A 266 -9.74 -8.47 -6.22
C ARG A 266 -8.26 -8.24 -5.92
N MET A 267 -7.35 -8.66 -6.80
CA MET A 267 -5.93 -8.32 -6.68
C MET A 267 -5.72 -6.80 -6.69
N VAL A 268 -6.41 -6.10 -7.61
CA VAL A 268 -6.34 -4.63 -7.74
C VAL A 268 -6.93 -3.92 -6.51
N GLN A 269 -8.05 -4.41 -5.97
CA GLN A 269 -8.61 -3.88 -4.73
C GLN A 269 -7.67 -4.10 -3.55
N ARG A 270 -7.13 -5.33 -3.42
CA ARG A 270 -6.19 -5.68 -2.36
C ARG A 270 -4.95 -4.81 -2.38
N LEU A 271 -4.43 -4.42 -3.55
CA LEU A 271 -3.30 -3.48 -3.67
C LEU A 271 -3.55 -2.13 -2.96
N GLY A 272 -4.78 -1.60 -3.00
CA GLY A 272 -5.15 -0.33 -2.39
C GLY A 272 -5.39 -0.38 -0.88
N GLU A 273 -5.33 -1.56 -0.28
CA GLU A 273 -5.60 -1.73 1.14
C GLU A 273 -4.42 -1.28 2.02
N PRO A 274 -4.70 -0.66 3.19
CA PRO A 274 -3.68 -0.07 4.04
C PRO A 274 -2.75 -1.10 4.69
N ARG A 275 -3.19 -2.36 4.83
CA ARG A 275 -2.48 -3.41 5.56
C ARG A 275 -2.35 -4.69 4.74
N VAL A 276 -1.61 -4.59 3.64
CA VAL A 276 -1.10 -5.74 2.90
C VAL A 276 0.34 -6.00 3.34
N PRO A 277 0.68 -7.23 3.75
CA PRO A 277 2.06 -7.65 4.00
C PRO A 277 3.00 -7.26 2.85
N PRO A 278 4.26 -6.85 3.11
CA PRO A 278 5.17 -6.42 2.05
C PRO A 278 5.38 -7.47 0.96
N GLU A 279 5.54 -8.75 1.33
CA GLU A 279 5.73 -9.87 0.41
C GLU A 279 4.49 -10.09 -0.46
N GLU A 280 3.30 -10.12 0.15
CA GLU A 280 2.02 -10.21 -0.58
C GLU A 280 1.84 -9.01 -1.52
N ARG A 281 2.21 -7.80 -1.10
CA ARG A 281 2.13 -6.59 -1.92
C ARG A 281 3.07 -6.67 -3.12
N GLU A 282 4.28 -7.18 -2.94
CA GLU A 282 5.22 -7.39 -4.04
C GLU A 282 4.68 -8.42 -5.05
N ALA A 283 4.14 -9.54 -4.57
CA ALA A 283 3.49 -10.55 -5.40
C ALA A 283 2.29 -9.99 -6.16
N LEU A 284 1.46 -9.16 -5.53
CA LEU A 284 0.34 -8.49 -6.19
C LEU A 284 0.80 -7.49 -7.25
N VAL A 285 1.81 -6.66 -6.95
CA VAL A 285 2.37 -5.73 -7.94
C VAL A 285 2.91 -6.51 -9.14
N ALA A 286 3.56 -7.64 -8.88
CA ALA A 286 4.08 -8.54 -9.88
C ALA A 286 2.99 -9.13 -10.78
N ALA A 287 2.00 -9.78 -10.18
CA ALA A 287 0.92 -10.45 -10.90
C ALA A 287 0.07 -9.46 -11.69
N VAL A 288 -0.34 -8.35 -11.06
CA VAL A 288 -1.17 -7.34 -11.73
C VAL A 288 -0.40 -6.67 -12.86
N GLY A 289 0.91 -6.43 -12.70
CA GLY A 289 1.77 -5.90 -13.76
C GLY A 289 1.98 -6.88 -14.91
N ALA A 290 2.09 -8.19 -14.62
CA ALA A 290 2.17 -9.24 -15.64
C ALA A 290 0.89 -9.29 -16.49
N LEU A 291 -0.27 -9.06 -15.86
CA LEU A 291 -1.58 -9.05 -16.50
C LEU A 291 -1.99 -7.67 -17.07
N ALA A 292 -1.02 -6.86 -17.49
CA ALA A 292 -1.23 -5.46 -17.91
C ALA A 292 -2.43 -5.27 -18.86
N GLY A 293 -2.58 -6.13 -19.87
CA GLY A 293 -3.67 -6.05 -20.85
C GLY A 293 -5.08 -6.22 -20.25
N LEU A 294 -5.21 -6.92 -19.13
CA LEU A 294 -6.48 -7.17 -18.44
C LEU A 294 -6.68 -6.26 -17.23
N SER A 295 -5.58 -5.86 -16.57
CA SER A 295 -5.62 -5.23 -15.26
C SER A 295 -5.54 -3.70 -15.30
N LEU A 296 -4.91 -3.10 -16.32
CA LEU A 296 -4.53 -1.68 -16.26
C LEU A 296 -5.72 -0.73 -16.24
N THR A 297 -6.83 -1.10 -16.88
CA THR A 297 -8.06 -0.32 -16.80
C THR A 297 -8.63 -0.32 -15.37
N LEU A 298 -8.64 -1.48 -14.72
CA LEU A 298 -9.06 -1.62 -13.31
C LEU A 298 -8.11 -0.89 -12.36
N VAL A 299 -6.81 -0.96 -12.61
CA VAL A 299 -5.76 -0.27 -11.84
C VAL A 299 -5.94 1.24 -11.94
N LEU A 300 -6.27 1.76 -13.12
CA LEU A 300 -6.53 3.19 -13.33
C LEU A 300 -7.77 3.65 -12.55
N ASP A 301 -8.88 2.92 -12.69
CA ASP A 301 -10.13 3.25 -11.98
C ASP A 301 -9.94 3.21 -10.46
N ALA A 302 -9.25 2.17 -9.95
CA ALA A 302 -8.93 2.04 -8.53
C ALA A 302 -7.97 3.14 -8.04
N PHE A 303 -6.99 3.54 -8.86
CA PHE A 303 -6.04 4.61 -8.52
C PHE A 303 -6.74 5.94 -8.30
N VAL A 304 -7.67 6.32 -9.20
CA VAL A 304 -8.42 7.58 -9.08
C VAL A 304 -9.25 7.59 -7.80
N GLY A 305 -9.91 6.47 -7.46
CA GLY A 305 -10.71 6.32 -6.23
C GLY A 305 -9.91 6.19 -4.93
N THR A 306 -8.59 5.94 -5.01
CA THR A 306 -7.74 5.70 -3.83
C THR A 306 -7.11 7.00 -3.31
N PRO A 307 -7.05 7.24 -1.98
CA PRO A 307 -6.32 8.37 -1.38
C PRO A 307 -4.84 8.42 -1.76
N LEU A 308 -4.28 9.63 -1.85
CA LEU A 308 -2.93 9.88 -2.37
C LEU A 308 -1.81 9.07 -1.66
N ASP A 309 -1.91 8.89 -0.35
CA ASP A 309 -0.95 8.15 0.48
C ASP A 309 -0.93 6.64 0.20
N ARG A 310 -1.97 6.12 -0.47
CA ARG A 310 -2.13 4.69 -0.80
C ARG A 310 -1.97 4.38 -2.29
N ARG A 311 -1.61 5.37 -3.11
CA ARG A 311 -1.47 5.20 -4.58
C ARG A 311 -0.16 4.56 -5.03
N ALA A 312 0.85 4.49 -4.17
CA ALA A 312 2.18 3.97 -4.51
C ALA A 312 2.19 2.56 -5.14
N PRO A 313 1.37 1.58 -4.69
CA PRO A 313 1.36 0.24 -5.27
C PRO A 313 0.90 0.22 -6.74
N TYR A 314 -0.07 1.05 -7.12
CA TYR A 314 -0.54 1.14 -8.51
C TYR A 314 0.54 1.70 -9.44
N ARG A 315 1.31 2.70 -8.98
CA ARG A 315 2.47 3.19 -9.74
C ARG A 315 3.52 2.10 -9.92
N ALA A 316 3.71 1.25 -8.92
CA ALA A 316 4.65 0.13 -9.01
C ALA A 316 4.18 -0.93 -10.02
N VAL A 317 2.87 -1.20 -10.10
CA VAL A 317 2.28 -2.05 -11.15
C VAL A 317 2.61 -1.52 -12.54
N VAL A 318 2.39 -0.22 -12.78
CA VAL A 318 2.62 0.40 -14.09
C VAL A 318 4.09 0.36 -14.48
N ARG A 319 4.99 0.72 -13.56
CA ARG A 319 6.45 0.61 -13.79
C ARG A 319 6.88 -0.81 -14.15
N ARG A 320 6.23 -1.81 -13.53
CA ARG A 320 6.52 -3.23 -13.81
C ARG A 320 5.91 -3.73 -15.11
N ALA A 321 4.74 -3.24 -15.48
CA ALA A 321 4.14 -3.50 -16.78
C ALA A 321 4.98 -2.90 -17.92
N ALA A 322 5.63 -1.75 -17.66
CA ALA A 322 6.52 -1.05 -18.59
C ALA A 322 5.84 -0.84 -19.96
N ASP A 323 6.48 -1.25 -21.06
CA ASP A 323 5.94 -1.08 -22.42
C ASP A 323 4.60 -1.77 -22.65
N ARG A 324 4.27 -2.84 -21.90
CA ARG A 324 2.97 -3.52 -21.96
C ARG A 324 1.80 -2.61 -21.54
N ALA A 325 2.09 -1.48 -20.91
CA ALA A 325 1.09 -0.55 -20.43
C ALA A 325 0.67 0.53 -21.43
N VAL A 326 1.44 0.76 -22.50
CA VAL A 326 1.17 1.89 -23.42
C VAL A 326 -0.18 1.73 -24.12
N GLU A 327 -0.43 0.59 -24.75
CA GLU A 327 -1.64 0.34 -25.53
C GLU A 327 -2.92 0.36 -24.66
N PRO A 328 -2.99 -0.34 -23.50
CA PRO A 328 -4.18 -0.29 -22.65
C PRO A 328 -4.51 1.10 -22.08
N LEU A 329 -3.51 1.96 -21.90
CA LEU A 329 -3.67 3.32 -21.36
C LEU A 329 -4.04 4.35 -22.43
N GLN A 330 -3.64 4.15 -23.68
CA GLN A 330 -3.87 5.10 -24.76
C GLN A 330 -5.37 5.45 -24.93
N GLY A 331 -6.25 4.46 -24.86
CA GLY A 331 -7.70 4.68 -24.98
C GLY A 331 -8.30 5.55 -23.87
N ARG A 332 -7.61 5.70 -22.73
CA ARG A 332 -8.07 6.47 -21.57
C ARG A 332 -7.71 7.95 -21.62
N LEU A 333 -6.90 8.38 -22.60
CA LEU A 333 -6.52 9.79 -22.77
C LEU A 333 -7.64 10.66 -23.35
N ALA A 334 -8.68 10.04 -23.93
CA ALA A 334 -9.84 10.72 -24.50
C ALA A 334 -11.08 10.68 -23.58
N ASP A 335 -10.91 10.28 -22.32
CA ASP A 335 -12.02 10.23 -21.36
C ASP A 335 -12.57 11.63 -21.05
N LYS A 336 -13.83 11.70 -20.63
CA LYS A 336 -14.49 12.95 -20.25
C LYS A 336 -14.03 13.45 -18.89
N ASP A 337 -13.65 12.54 -17.99
CA ASP A 337 -13.16 12.88 -16.66
C ASP A 337 -11.68 13.30 -16.71
N PRO A 338 -11.35 14.58 -16.44
CA PRO A 338 -9.97 15.05 -16.43
C PRO A 338 -9.07 14.35 -15.40
N HIS A 339 -9.63 13.83 -14.30
CA HIS A 339 -8.84 13.11 -13.30
C HIS A 339 -8.37 11.75 -13.82
N LEU A 340 -9.22 11.07 -14.59
CA LEU A 340 -8.87 9.82 -15.25
C LEU A 340 -7.84 10.05 -16.36
N VAL A 341 -8.02 11.10 -17.17
CA VAL A 341 -7.05 11.50 -18.19
C VAL A 341 -5.69 11.84 -17.56
N ALA A 342 -5.67 12.60 -16.46
CA ALA A 342 -4.43 12.92 -15.74
C ALA A 342 -3.74 11.67 -15.18
N ALA A 343 -4.50 10.73 -14.61
CA ALA A 343 -3.94 9.47 -14.14
C ALA A 343 -3.38 8.60 -15.28
N ALA A 344 -4.05 8.56 -16.44
CA ALA A 344 -3.56 7.86 -17.61
C ALA A 344 -2.27 8.49 -18.16
N ALA A 345 -2.20 9.83 -18.20
CA ALA A 345 -0.99 10.56 -18.58
C ALA A 345 0.18 10.29 -17.62
N GLU A 346 -0.08 10.30 -16.31
CA GLU A 346 0.92 9.93 -15.29
C GLU A 346 1.43 8.50 -15.52
N PHE A 347 0.53 7.54 -15.72
CA PHE A 347 0.89 6.14 -15.93
C PHE A 347 1.69 5.93 -17.21
N LEU A 348 1.32 6.59 -18.31
CA LEU A 348 2.11 6.56 -19.54
C LEU A 348 3.53 7.07 -19.31
N GLY A 349 3.71 8.16 -18.55
CA GLY A 349 5.04 8.63 -18.16
C GLY A 349 5.84 7.60 -17.36
N LEU A 350 5.20 6.94 -16.39
CA LEU A 350 5.82 5.91 -15.56
C LEU A 350 6.28 4.67 -16.32
N THR A 351 5.82 4.46 -17.56
CA THR A 351 6.33 3.37 -18.41
C THR A 351 7.78 3.60 -18.82
N GLY A 352 8.23 4.86 -18.87
CA GLY A 352 9.53 5.22 -19.45
C GLY A 352 9.63 4.96 -20.95
N SER A 353 8.51 4.61 -21.62
CA SER A 353 8.51 4.24 -23.02
C SER A 353 8.59 5.48 -23.92
N PRO A 354 9.50 5.53 -24.91
CA PRO A 354 9.50 6.60 -25.91
C PRO A 354 8.17 6.72 -26.67
N GLN A 355 7.41 5.62 -26.76
CA GLN A 355 6.08 5.59 -27.37
C GLN A 355 5.05 6.42 -26.59
N ALA A 356 5.27 6.69 -25.30
CA ALA A 356 4.41 7.55 -24.49
C ALA A 356 4.52 9.03 -24.89
N VAL A 357 5.69 9.48 -25.36
CA VAL A 357 5.93 10.89 -25.71
C VAL A 357 4.90 11.46 -26.70
N PRO A 358 4.67 10.87 -27.89
CA PRO A 358 3.68 11.40 -28.84
C PRO A 358 2.25 11.38 -28.29
N LEU A 359 1.94 10.53 -27.31
CA LEU A 359 0.64 10.48 -26.65
C LEU A 359 0.47 11.58 -25.58
N LEU A 360 1.56 11.96 -24.91
CA LEU A 360 1.56 12.97 -23.84
C LEU A 360 1.64 14.40 -24.38
N VAL A 361 2.33 14.62 -25.50
CA VAL A 361 2.52 15.97 -26.08
C VAL A 361 1.20 16.72 -26.32
N PRO A 362 0.13 16.13 -26.89
CA PRO A 362 -1.14 16.82 -27.05
C PRO A 362 -1.78 17.27 -25.72
N LEU A 363 -1.55 16.51 -24.65
CA LEU A 363 -2.15 16.75 -23.34
C LEU A 363 -1.53 17.95 -22.60
N THR A 364 -0.36 18.43 -23.02
CA THR A 364 0.25 19.65 -22.46
C THR A 364 -0.56 20.92 -22.78
N HIS A 365 -1.54 20.84 -23.69
CA HIS A 365 -2.46 21.92 -24.05
C HIS A 365 -3.90 21.65 -23.58
N HIS A 366 -4.10 20.65 -22.72
CA HIS A 366 -5.43 20.28 -22.25
C HIS A 366 -6.09 21.39 -21.40
N ARG A 367 -7.41 21.49 -21.45
CA ARG A 367 -8.19 22.52 -20.72
C ARG A 367 -8.01 22.46 -19.20
N SER A 368 -7.81 21.26 -18.65
CA SER A 368 -7.59 21.04 -17.21
C SER A 368 -6.10 21.15 -16.88
N GLU A 369 -5.76 22.00 -15.91
CA GLU A 369 -4.38 22.16 -15.42
C GLU A 369 -3.79 20.84 -14.89
N PHE A 370 -4.61 20.00 -14.25
CA PHE A 370 -4.16 18.69 -13.72
C PHE A 370 -3.67 17.76 -14.82
N VAL A 371 -4.31 17.81 -16.00
CA VAL A 371 -3.90 17.01 -17.15
C VAL A 371 -2.62 17.57 -17.78
N ARG A 372 -2.51 18.91 -17.89
CA ARG A 372 -1.29 19.55 -18.38
C ARG A 372 -0.10 19.23 -17.49
N GLU A 373 -0.27 19.35 -16.18
CA GLU A 373 0.74 19.00 -15.19
C GLU A 373 1.15 17.52 -15.30
N ALA A 374 0.18 16.60 -15.30
CA ALA A 374 0.45 15.17 -15.39
C ALA A 374 1.17 14.79 -16.70
N ALA A 375 0.78 15.42 -17.81
CA ALA A 375 1.45 15.22 -19.10
C ALA A 375 2.91 15.67 -19.08
N LEU A 376 3.20 16.83 -18.49
CA LEU A 376 4.57 17.35 -18.38
C LEU A 376 5.42 16.54 -17.39
N ILE A 377 4.85 16.10 -16.27
CA ILE A 377 5.52 15.16 -15.37
C ILE A 377 5.82 13.85 -16.11
N GLY A 378 4.85 13.33 -16.86
CA GLY A 378 5.03 12.12 -17.64
C GLY A 378 6.10 12.25 -18.71
N LEU A 379 6.18 13.39 -19.40
CA LEU A 379 7.27 13.71 -20.33
C LEU A 379 8.62 13.79 -19.62
N ALA A 380 8.67 14.31 -18.38
CA ALA A 380 9.90 14.36 -17.60
C ALA A 380 10.38 12.96 -17.17
N GLU A 381 9.45 12.05 -16.84
CA GLU A 381 9.76 10.64 -16.49
C GLU A 381 10.18 9.83 -17.73
N ALA A 382 9.54 10.05 -18.88
CA ALA A 382 9.93 9.42 -20.15
C ALA A 382 11.34 9.85 -20.59
N GLY A 383 11.68 11.12 -20.38
CA GLY A 383 12.96 11.69 -20.81
C GLY A 383 13.12 11.69 -22.33
N GLY A 384 14.35 11.88 -22.81
CA GLY A 384 14.65 11.97 -24.24
C GLY A 384 14.61 13.40 -24.78
N ARG A 385 15.48 13.72 -25.74
CA ARG A 385 15.66 15.10 -26.26
C ARG A 385 14.40 15.67 -26.88
N GLU A 386 13.54 14.80 -27.39
CA GLU A 386 12.25 15.10 -28.02
C GLU A 386 11.26 15.76 -27.07
N VAL A 387 11.39 15.60 -25.75
CA VAL A 387 10.44 16.16 -24.77
C VAL A 387 10.69 17.64 -24.46
N SER A 388 11.90 18.14 -24.69
CA SER A 388 12.27 19.51 -24.33
C SER A 388 11.44 20.56 -25.06
N ARG A 389 11.37 20.48 -26.39
CA ARG A 389 10.67 21.50 -27.21
C ARG A 389 9.16 21.54 -26.94
N PRO A 390 8.44 20.40 -26.89
CA PRO A 390 7.01 20.39 -26.58
C PRO A 390 6.65 20.94 -25.18
N ALA A 391 7.57 20.85 -24.21
CA ALA A 391 7.34 21.35 -22.86
C ALA A 391 7.55 22.87 -22.70
N MET A 392 8.33 23.51 -23.58
CA MET A 392 8.68 24.93 -23.46
C MET A 392 7.48 25.91 -23.39
N PRO A 393 6.39 25.74 -24.15
CA PRO A 393 5.24 26.64 -24.06
C PRO A 393 4.63 26.71 -22.65
N ALA A 394 4.60 25.58 -21.94
CA ALA A 394 4.03 25.46 -20.61
C ALA A 394 4.85 26.14 -19.50
N LEU A 395 6.07 26.61 -19.80
CA LEU A 395 6.84 27.47 -18.89
C LEU A 395 6.13 28.81 -18.61
N LYS A 396 5.15 29.19 -19.44
CA LYS A 396 4.34 30.41 -19.28
C LYS A 396 2.88 30.10 -18.90
N ASP A 397 2.58 28.88 -18.49
CA ASP A 397 1.23 28.50 -18.06
C ASP A 397 0.76 29.35 -16.88
N GLU A 398 -0.55 29.55 -16.76
CA GLU A 398 -1.16 30.26 -15.64
C GLU A 398 -0.93 29.53 -14.30
N SER A 399 -0.92 28.20 -14.33
CA SER A 399 -0.77 27.35 -13.15
C SER A 399 0.70 27.21 -12.76
N VAL A 400 0.98 27.48 -11.48
CA VAL A 400 2.32 27.31 -10.87
C VAL A 400 2.81 25.87 -11.03
N ALA A 401 1.95 24.89 -10.79
CA ALA A 401 2.29 23.47 -10.87
C ALA A 401 2.70 23.06 -12.30
N VAL A 402 1.96 23.55 -13.30
CA VAL A 402 2.26 23.31 -14.71
C VAL A 402 3.59 23.94 -15.12
N ARG A 403 3.89 25.17 -14.67
CA ARG A 403 5.20 25.81 -14.93
C ARG A 403 6.37 25.03 -14.31
N MET A 404 6.20 24.51 -13.09
CA MET A 404 7.21 23.66 -12.44
C MET A 404 7.42 22.34 -13.21
N ALA A 405 6.33 21.68 -13.62
CA ALA A 405 6.39 20.46 -14.40
C ALA A 405 7.06 20.69 -15.77
N ALA A 406 6.78 21.83 -16.41
CA ALA A 406 7.44 22.22 -17.66
C ALA A 406 8.96 22.38 -17.49
N ALA A 407 9.41 23.05 -16.44
CA ALA A 407 10.84 23.19 -16.15
C ALA A 407 11.52 21.83 -15.94
N ARG A 408 10.83 20.88 -15.29
CA ARG A 408 11.32 19.50 -15.11
C ARG A 408 11.43 18.76 -16.44
N ALA A 409 10.39 18.81 -17.27
CA ALA A 409 10.37 18.15 -18.57
C ALA A 409 11.47 18.70 -19.49
N VAL A 410 11.64 20.02 -19.57
CA VAL A 410 12.70 20.66 -20.35
C VAL A 410 14.09 20.22 -19.89
N ALA A 411 14.32 20.11 -18.59
CA ALA A 411 15.59 19.60 -18.06
C ALA A 411 15.80 18.11 -18.34
N ALA A 412 14.74 17.30 -18.24
CA ALA A 412 14.79 15.85 -18.45
C ALA A 412 15.18 15.48 -19.89
N GLY A 413 14.85 16.32 -20.88
CA GLY A 413 15.32 16.10 -22.25
C GLY A 413 16.82 16.31 -22.45
N GLY A 414 17.53 16.90 -21.48
CA GLY A 414 18.99 16.88 -21.43
C GLY A 414 19.70 17.66 -22.53
N ASP A 415 19.03 18.61 -23.18
CA ASP A 415 19.61 19.49 -24.19
C ASP A 415 20.16 20.77 -23.54
N PRO A 416 21.49 20.96 -23.42
CA PRO A 416 22.05 22.15 -22.79
C PRO A 416 21.57 23.46 -23.42
N ALA A 417 21.25 23.46 -24.71
CA ALA A 417 20.73 24.63 -25.42
C ALA A 417 19.37 25.11 -24.86
N SER A 418 18.61 24.24 -24.19
CA SER A 418 17.36 24.60 -23.53
C SER A 418 17.57 25.52 -22.31
N SER A 419 18.80 25.64 -21.80
CA SER A 419 19.13 26.51 -20.67
C SER A 419 18.82 27.97 -20.95
N THR A 420 19.01 28.44 -22.19
CA THR A 420 18.70 29.83 -22.57
C THR A 420 17.24 30.17 -22.34
N VAL A 421 16.32 29.24 -22.63
CA VAL A 421 14.88 29.44 -22.43
C VAL A 421 14.54 29.45 -20.95
N LEU A 422 15.14 28.56 -20.16
CA LEU A 422 14.93 28.51 -18.71
C LEU A 422 15.47 29.76 -18.00
N ILE A 423 16.65 30.24 -18.39
CA ILE A 423 17.25 31.48 -17.85
C ILE A 423 16.34 32.68 -18.16
N ARG A 424 15.89 32.82 -19.41
CA ARG A 424 14.95 33.90 -19.78
C ARG A 424 13.64 33.80 -19.01
N ARG A 425 13.13 32.59 -18.74
CA ARG A 425 11.91 32.40 -17.94
C ARG A 425 12.15 32.79 -16.48
N LEU A 426 13.28 32.42 -15.90
CA LEU A 426 13.67 32.71 -14.52
C LEU A 426 13.63 34.22 -14.24
N ASP A 427 14.14 35.04 -15.16
CA ASP A 427 14.14 36.51 -15.03
C ASP A 427 12.73 37.12 -14.96
N GLN A 428 11.70 36.39 -15.41
CA GLN A 428 10.32 36.86 -15.51
C GLN A 428 9.37 36.10 -14.57
N GLU A 429 9.89 35.21 -13.73
CA GLU A 429 9.07 34.34 -12.89
C GLU A 429 8.85 34.98 -11.51
N PRO A 430 7.60 35.32 -11.15
CA PRO A 430 7.30 35.87 -9.83
C PRO A 430 7.25 34.81 -8.71
N ASP A 431 6.94 33.55 -9.03
CA ASP A 431 6.78 32.50 -8.02
C ASP A 431 8.14 31.90 -7.62
N GLU A 432 8.50 32.00 -6.35
CA GLU A 432 9.78 31.49 -5.83
C GLU A 432 9.92 29.97 -5.95
N GLY A 433 8.82 29.22 -5.91
CA GLY A 433 8.82 27.77 -6.11
C GLY A 433 9.18 27.39 -7.54
N VAL A 434 8.63 28.12 -8.52
CA VAL A 434 8.99 27.96 -9.93
C VAL A 434 10.43 28.43 -10.18
N GLN A 435 10.85 29.55 -9.59
CA GLN A 435 12.26 30.00 -9.68
C GLN A 435 13.22 28.92 -9.18
N ALA A 436 12.91 28.29 -8.04
CA ALA A 436 13.70 27.19 -7.49
C ALA A 436 13.78 25.99 -8.44
N GLU A 437 12.67 25.61 -9.08
CA GLU A 437 12.68 24.51 -10.06
C GLU A 437 13.46 24.87 -11.34
N LEU A 438 13.32 26.11 -11.83
CA LEU A 438 14.09 26.61 -12.98
C LEU A 438 15.60 26.58 -12.69
N LEU A 439 16.03 26.98 -11.49
CA LEU A 439 17.44 26.93 -11.08
C LEU A 439 17.98 25.49 -11.04
N ARG A 440 17.22 24.55 -10.48
CA ARG A 440 17.58 23.11 -10.52
C ARG A 440 17.66 22.59 -11.95
N ALA A 441 16.71 22.98 -12.80
CA ALA A 441 16.66 22.60 -14.20
C ALA A 441 17.88 23.14 -14.98
N ILE A 442 18.25 24.41 -14.78
CA ILE A 442 19.44 25.05 -15.36
C ILE A 442 20.72 24.30 -14.92
N GLY A 443 20.82 23.97 -13.62
CA GLY A 443 21.93 23.18 -13.10
C GLY A 443 22.04 21.81 -13.78
N ARG A 444 20.93 21.06 -13.87
CA ARG A 444 20.88 19.74 -14.51
C ARG A 444 21.28 19.76 -15.98
N LEU A 445 20.92 20.80 -16.73
CA LEU A 445 21.31 20.94 -18.13
C LEU A 445 22.80 21.29 -18.32
N GLY A 446 23.45 21.88 -17.32
CA GLY A 446 24.89 22.07 -17.29
C GLY A 446 25.47 22.97 -18.39
N ALA A 447 24.67 23.87 -18.96
CA ALA A 447 25.15 24.80 -19.99
C ALA A 447 26.27 25.72 -19.47
N LYS A 448 27.03 26.31 -20.40
CA LYS A 448 28.25 27.05 -20.06
C LYS A 448 27.98 28.21 -19.10
N GLU A 449 26.84 28.86 -19.27
CA GLU A 449 26.35 30.03 -18.54
C GLU A 449 25.69 29.66 -17.20
N ALA A 450 25.38 28.38 -16.96
CA ALA A 450 24.68 27.94 -15.77
C ALA A 450 25.43 28.31 -14.49
N LEU A 451 26.77 28.19 -14.47
CA LEU A 451 27.59 28.56 -13.31
C LEU A 451 27.33 30.01 -12.87
N GLU A 452 27.37 30.96 -13.81
CA GLU A 452 27.23 32.38 -13.50
C GLU A 452 25.81 32.71 -13.01
N VAL A 453 24.80 32.11 -13.63
CA VAL A 453 23.39 32.29 -13.23
C VAL A 453 23.14 31.72 -11.84
N LEU A 454 23.63 30.52 -11.56
CA LEU A 454 23.47 29.85 -10.26
C LEU A 454 24.25 30.57 -9.16
N ALA A 455 25.50 30.97 -9.43
CA ALA A 455 26.31 31.73 -8.47
C ALA A 455 25.59 33.04 -8.07
N ARG A 456 25.07 33.77 -9.07
CA ARG A 456 24.30 35.00 -8.84
C ARG A 456 23.07 34.75 -7.96
N HIS A 457 22.34 33.66 -8.17
CA HIS A 457 21.11 33.37 -7.41
C HIS A 457 21.35 32.73 -6.03
N ALA A 458 22.52 32.14 -5.80
CA ALA A 458 22.93 31.62 -4.50
C ALA A 458 23.26 32.76 -3.50
N GLU A 459 23.69 33.91 -4.00
CA GLU A 459 23.95 35.09 -3.19
C GLU A 459 22.66 35.66 -2.56
N PRO A 460 22.71 36.20 -1.32
CA PRO A 460 21.57 36.84 -0.66
C PRO A 460 20.92 37.99 -1.44
N GLY A 461 21.65 38.59 -2.39
CA GLY A 461 21.25 39.80 -3.09
C GLY A 461 21.45 41.07 -2.25
N GLY A 462 21.16 42.22 -2.85
CA GLY A 462 21.22 43.52 -2.18
C GLY A 462 20.00 43.78 -1.28
N ARG A 463 20.02 44.88 -0.52
CA ARG A 463 18.92 45.25 0.41
C ARG A 463 17.54 45.34 -0.25
N VAL A 464 17.48 45.70 -1.55
CA VAL A 464 16.23 45.90 -2.30
C VAL A 464 15.76 44.63 -3.03
N ASN A 465 16.68 43.76 -3.43
CA ASN A 465 16.40 42.51 -4.15
C ASN A 465 16.92 41.30 -3.35
N ARG A 466 16.47 41.18 -2.10
CA ARG A 466 16.88 40.08 -1.23
C ARG A 466 16.21 38.79 -1.70
N ARG A 467 17.02 37.77 -1.98
CA ARG A 467 16.52 36.46 -2.42
C ARG A 467 16.13 35.61 -1.21
N SER A 468 15.05 34.85 -1.36
CA SER A 468 14.61 33.96 -0.29
C SER A 468 15.58 32.79 -0.10
N PRO A 469 15.61 32.19 1.11
CA PRO A 469 16.38 30.98 1.38
C PRO A 469 16.13 29.85 0.38
N THR A 470 14.88 29.70 -0.08
CA THR A 470 14.46 28.65 -1.01
C THR A 470 15.11 28.80 -2.37
N VAL A 471 15.09 30.00 -2.95
CA VAL A 471 15.71 30.31 -4.24
C VAL A 471 17.23 30.13 -4.15
N ARG A 472 17.84 30.62 -3.07
CA ARG A 472 19.29 30.47 -2.83
C ARG A 472 19.70 29.01 -2.69
N ALA A 473 18.96 28.24 -1.91
CA ALA A 473 19.23 26.81 -1.72
C ALA A 473 19.09 26.04 -3.03
N ALA A 474 18.09 26.34 -3.85
CA ALA A 474 17.91 25.72 -5.16
C ALA A 474 19.04 26.07 -6.15
N ALA A 475 19.54 27.31 -6.13
CA ALA A 475 20.71 27.69 -6.92
C ALA A 475 21.96 26.89 -6.50
N VAL A 476 22.15 26.70 -5.18
CA VAL A 476 23.22 25.87 -4.63
C VAL A 476 23.06 24.39 -4.99
N GLU A 477 21.84 23.84 -4.94
CA GLU A 477 21.55 22.48 -5.43
C GLU A 477 21.89 22.34 -6.91
N GLY A 478 21.58 23.36 -7.73
CA GLY A 478 21.93 23.39 -9.14
C GLY A 478 23.45 23.35 -9.39
N LEU A 479 24.26 24.00 -8.55
CA LEU A 479 25.73 24.02 -8.67
C LEU A 479 26.35 22.61 -8.61
N ARG A 480 25.67 21.65 -7.96
CA ARG A 480 26.10 20.23 -7.89
C ARG A 480 26.36 19.63 -9.27
N HIS A 481 25.54 20.01 -10.25
CA HIS A 481 25.57 19.43 -11.59
C HIS A 481 26.58 20.13 -12.51
N ILE A 482 27.28 21.15 -12.02
CA ILE A 482 28.27 21.90 -12.80
C ILE A 482 29.65 21.31 -12.56
N ALA A 483 30.21 20.62 -13.56
CA ALA A 483 31.53 20.02 -13.53
C ALA A 483 32.66 21.05 -13.69
N ARG A 484 32.76 22.00 -12.76
CA ARG A 484 33.79 23.05 -12.74
C ARG A 484 34.36 23.27 -11.32
N PRO A 485 35.68 23.48 -11.16
CA PRO A 485 36.29 23.74 -9.85
C PRO A 485 35.65 24.91 -9.09
N GLU A 486 35.22 25.95 -9.80
CA GLU A 486 34.56 27.13 -9.25
C GLU A 486 33.22 26.77 -8.60
N ALA A 487 32.47 25.83 -9.18
CA ALA A 487 31.21 25.35 -8.59
C ALA A 487 31.49 24.67 -7.25
N ARG A 488 32.53 23.85 -7.16
CA ARG A 488 32.95 23.21 -5.90
C ARG A 488 33.38 24.24 -4.85
N GLY A 489 34.18 25.24 -5.24
CA GLY A 489 34.58 26.32 -4.34
C GLY A 489 33.40 27.11 -3.78
N LEU A 490 32.37 27.36 -4.60
CA LEU A 490 31.11 27.96 -4.17
C LEU A 490 30.35 27.06 -3.20
N LEU A 491 30.26 25.76 -3.46
CA LEU A 491 29.63 24.81 -2.54
C LEU A 491 30.35 24.78 -1.18
N GLU A 492 31.68 24.78 -1.16
CA GLU A 492 32.47 24.86 0.09
C GLU A 492 32.23 26.16 0.85
N LEU A 493 32.11 27.29 0.14
CA LEU A 493 31.73 28.57 0.74
C LEU A 493 30.33 28.51 1.36
N TYR A 494 29.34 28.04 0.61
CA TYR A 494 27.94 27.99 1.05
C TYR A 494 27.67 26.90 2.10
N SER A 495 28.56 25.91 2.27
CA SER A 495 28.53 24.98 3.41
C SER A 495 28.71 25.68 4.76
N LYS A 496 29.18 26.94 4.75
CA LYS A 496 29.33 27.79 5.93
C LYS A 496 28.32 28.94 5.96
N ASP A 497 27.28 28.90 5.11
CA ASP A 497 26.25 29.94 5.06
C ASP A 497 25.46 30.00 6.38
N LYS A 498 25.08 31.24 6.75
CA LYS A 498 24.28 31.48 7.96
C LYS A 498 22.87 30.90 7.83
N GLU A 499 22.33 30.86 6.62
CA GLU A 499 21.02 30.33 6.31
C GLU A 499 21.04 28.78 6.32
N PRO A 500 20.29 28.13 7.23
CA PRO A 500 20.32 26.66 7.37
C PRO A 500 19.96 25.89 6.10
N ALA A 501 18.99 26.40 5.31
CA ALA A 501 18.57 25.76 4.07
C ALA A 501 19.71 25.74 3.02
N VAL A 502 20.40 26.87 2.86
CA VAL A 502 21.52 27.03 1.92
C VAL A 502 22.70 26.15 2.34
N ARG A 503 23.02 26.16 3.64
CA ARG A 503 24.06 25.30 4.21
C ARG A 503 23.80 23.82 3.96
N LYS A 504 22.58 23.35 4.28
CA LYS A 504 22.19 21.95 4.08
C LYS A 504 22.24 21.55 2.60
N ALA A 505 21.79 22.43 1.71
CA ALA A 505 21.88 22.23 0.26
C ALA A 505 23.34 22.06 -0.20
N ALA A 506 24.25 22.94 0.26
CA ALA A 506 25.66 22.88 -0.08
C ALA A 506 26.35 21.61 0.47
N GLU A 507 26.10 21.26 1.73
CA GLU A 507 26.60 20.03 2.34
C GLU A 507 26.11 18.77 1.61
N ALA A 508 24.84 18.76 1.17
CA ALA A 508 24.29 17.66 0.39
C ALA A 508 24.87 17.60 -1.03
N ALA A 509 25.19 18.74 -1.64
CA ALA A 509 25.80 18.82 -2.97
C ALA A 509 27.28 18.41 -2.99
N LEU A 510 27.99 18.55 -1.87
CA LEU A 510 29.39 18.14 -1.71
C LEU A 510 29.57 16.63 -1.46
N LYS A 511 28.52 15.95 -1.01
CA LYS A 511 28.44 14.48 -0.90
C LYS A 511 28.09 13.88 -2.24
#